data_AF-A0A0D5YHD0-F1
#
_entry.id   AF-A0A0D5YHD0-F1
#
_cell.length_a   1.000
_cell.length_b   1.000
_cell.length_c   1.000
_cell.angle_alpha   90.00
_cell.angle_beta   90.00
_cell.angle_gamma   90.00
#
_symmetry.space_group_name_H-M   'P 1'
#
loop_
_entity.id
_entity.type
_entity.pdbx_description
1 polymer ?
#
loop_
_entity_poly.entity_id
_entity_poly.type
_entity_poly.pdbx_seq_one_letter_code
_entity_poly.pdbx_strand_id
1 'polypeptide(L)'
;MSSRKIRSELKKKGIPAEVHWEYMSDCYGGGGAYFIDIDADTENKLLDADPDCEPQLDVGYAESLEEALEFIDQLPSLKGASHA
;
A
#
# COMPACT_ATOMS: atom_id res chain seq x y z
N MET A 1 -3.42 7.35 -14.83
CA MET A 1 -1.98 7.67 -14.63
C MET A 1 -1.55 7.49 -13.18
N SER A 2 -2.47 7.54 -12.22
CA SER A 2 -2.19 7.54 -10.77
C SER A 2 -1.72 6.20 -10.18
N SER A 3 -2.32 5.06 -10.55
CA SER A 3 -1.89 3.74 -10.04
C SER A 3 -0.45 3.36 -10.43
N ARG A 4 0.04 3.89 -11.56
CA ARG A 4 1.43 3.70 -11.99
C ARG A 4 2.41 4.35 -11.01
N LYS A 5 2.06 5.50 -10.44
CA LYS A 5 2.88 6.23 -9.46
C LYS A 5 2.94 5.47 -8.14
N ILE A 6 1.81 4.97 -7.64
CA ILE A 6 1.71 4.11 -6.45
C ILE A 6 2.61 2.88 -6.60
N ARG A 7 2.46 2.12 -7.69
CA ARG A 7 3.31 0.95 -8.00
C ARG A 7 4.80 1.30 -8.09
N SER A 8 5.11 2.49 -8.60
CA SER A 8 6.50 2.97 -8.68
C SER A 8 7.11 3.21 -7.31
N GLU A 9 6.39 3.80 -6.36
CA GLU A 9 6.90 4.06 -5.01
C GLU A 9 7.03 2.76 -4.20
N LEU A 10 6.04 1.86 -4.27
CA LEU A 10 6.12 0.51 -3.68
C LEU A 10 7.35 -0.25 -4.19
N LYS A 11 7.60 -0.21 -5.50
CA LYS A 11 8.80 -0.82 -6.11
C LYS A 11 10.10 -0.19 -5.59
N LYS A 12 10.14 1.11 -5.32
CA LYS A 12 11.34 1.75 -4.73
C LYS A 12 11.62 1.29 -3.31
N LYS A 13 10.56 1.01 -2.52
CA LYS A 13 10.66 0.41 -1.19
C LYS A 13 10.85 -1.11 -1.21
N GLY A 14 10.76 -1.75 -2.37
CA GLY A 14 10.92 -3.19 -2.51
C GLY A 14 9.72 -4.00 -2.02
N ILE A 15 8.54 -3.38 -1.99
CA ILE A 15 7.29 -3.98 -1.50
C ILE A 15 6.51 -4.51 -2.71
N PRO A 16 6.36 -5.84 -2.87
CA PRO A 16 5.43 -6.42 -3.83
C PRO A 16 3.99 -6.14 -3.39
N ALA A 17 3.17 -5.58 -4.28
CA ALA A 17 1.76 -5.34 -4.02
C ALA A 17 0.98 -5.23 -5.34
N GLU A 18 -0.29 -5.63 -5.31
CA GLU A 18 -1.25 -5.30 -6.36
C GLU A 18 -1.87 -3.94 -6.09
N VAL A 19 -2.16 -3.19 -7.16
CA VAL A 19 -2.76 -1.86 -7.04
C VAL A 19 -3.87 -1.71 -8.05
N HIS A 20 -5.08 -1.48 -7.59
CA HIS A 20 -6.25 -1.27 -8.44
C HIS A 20 -7.10 -0.10 -7.93
N TRP A 21 -7.97 0.43 -8.80
CA TRP A 21 -8.89 1.51 -8.46
C TRP A 21 -10.30 0.99 -8.63
N GLU A 22 -11.10 1.04 -7.57
CA GLU A 22 -12.50 0.65 -7.62
C GLU A 22 -13.40 1.85 -7.37
N TYR A 23 -14.52 1.89 -8.08
CA TYR A 23 -15.57 2.88 -7.83
C TYR A 23 -16.56 2.27 -6.83
N MET A 24 -16.65 2.86 -5.64
CA MET A 24 -17.59 2.40 -4.63
C MET A 24 -18.92 3.15 -4.82
N SER A 25 -19.97 2.40 -5.16
CA SER A 25 -21.28 2.99 -5.43
C SER A 25 -21.93 3.48 -4.11
N ASP A 26 -22.32 4.76 -4.14
CA ASP A 26 -23.42 5.49 -3.47
C ASP A 26 -23.85 5.21 -2.00
N CYS A 27 -23.41 4.17 -1.32
CA CYS A 27 -23.67 3.99 0.12
C CYS A 27 -22.84 4.93 1.01
N TYR A 28 -21.76 5.51 0.47
CA TYR A 28 -20.78 6.36 1.19
C TYR A 28 -20.50 7.72 0.50
N GLY A 29 -21.38 8.19 -0.40
CA GLY A 29 -21.25 9.52 -1.01
C GLY A 29 -20.61 9.58 -2.40
N GLY A 30 -20.38 8.43 -3.05
CA GLY A 30 -19.99 8.33 -4.46
C GLY A 30 -18.56 8.79 -4.73
N GLY A 31 -17.62 7.84 -4.70
CA GLY A 31 -16.21 8.06 -4.95
C GLY A 31 -15.52 6.77 -5.40
N GLY A 32 -14.29 6.88 -5.87
CA GLY A 32 -13.44 5.71 -6.07
C GLY A 32 -12.25 5.77 -5.13
N ALA A 33 -11.58 4.64 -4.94
CA ALA A 33 -10.40 4.55 -4.11
C ALA A 33 -9.36 3.59 -4.68
N TYR A 34 -8.11 3.81 -4.27
CA TYR A 34 -7.02 2.89 -4.53
C TYR A 34 -7.02 1.80 -3.46
N PHE A 35 -6.93 0.57 -3.94
CA PHE A 35 -6.65 -0.62 -3.16
C PHE A 35 -5.20 -1.02 -3.41
N ILE A 36 -4.46 -1.26 -2.32
CA ILE A 36 -3.06 -1.69 -2.33
C ILE A 36 -3.00 -3.02 -1.58
N ASP A 37 -3.00 -4.12 -2.33
CA ASP A 37 -3.05 -5.45 -1.75
C ASP A 37 -1.62 -5.97 -1.56
N ILE A 38 -1.26 -6.17 -0.30
CA ILE A 38 0.02 -6.75 0.13
C ILE A 38 -0.28 -8.19 0.56
N ASP A 39 0.49 -9.16 0.07
CA ASP A 39 0.33 -10.55 0.49
C ASP A 39 0.84 -10.79 1.93
N ALA A 40 0.36 -11.86 2.56
CA ALA A 40 0.71 -12.19 3.94
C ALA A 40 2.23 -12.37 4.15
N ASP A 41 2.96 -12.87 3.15
CA ASP A 41 4.41 -13.04 3.23
C ASP A 41 5.15 -11.70 3.26
N THR A 42 4.69 -10.73 2.48
CA THR A 42 5.23 -9.37 2.46
C THR A 42 4.82 -8.62 3.72
N GLU A 43 3.59 -8.79 4.18
CA GLU A 43 3.09 -8.23 5.44
C GLU A 43 3.95 -8.67 6.63
N ASN A 44 4.22 -9.96 6.76
CA ASN A 44 5.10 -10.48 7.82
C ASN A 44 6.51 -9.85 7.75
N LYS A 45 7.06 -9.66 6.55
CA LYS A 45 8.38 -8.99 6.39
C LYS A 45 8.34 -7.52 6.77
N LEU A 46 7.22 -6.84 6.55
CA LEU A 46 7.03 -5.44 6.98
C LEU A 46 6.97 -5.38 8.50
N LEU A 47 6.21 -6.27 9.15
CA LEU A 47 6.14 -6.39 10.61
C LEU A 47 7.47 -6.82 11.24
N ASP A 48 8.25 -7.69 10.58
CA ASP A 48 9.59 -8.05 11.03
C ASP A 48 10.55 -6.86 10.96
N ALA A 49 10.38 -5.97 9.98
CA ALA A 49 11.19 -4.76 9.81
C ALA A 49 10.77 -3.64 10.76
N ASP A 50 9.46 -3.52 11.02
CA ASP A 50 8.85 -2.55 11.94
C ASP A 50 7.57 -3.17 12.55
N PRO A 51 7.63 -3.71 13.78
CA PRO A 51 6.48 -4.35 14.43
C PRO A 51 5.32 -3.40 14.73
N ASP A 52 5.58 -2.10 14.76
CA ASP A 52 4.59 -1.06 15.00
C ASP A 52 4.01 -0.51 13.68
N CYS A 53 4.50 -0.97 12.52
CA CYS A 53 3.88 -0.59 11.26
C CYS A 53 2.53 -1.28 11.11
N GLU A 54 1.58 -0.56 10.52
CA GLU A 54 0.26 -1.07 10.19
C GLU A 54 0.22 -1.30 8.66
N PRO A 55 0.81 -2.41 8.16
CA PRO A 55 0.87 -2.70 6.72
C PRO A 55 -0.53 -2.94 6.14
N GLN A 56 -1.46 -3.29 7.01
CA GLN A 56 -2.89 -3.20 6.81
C GLN A 56 -3.39 -1.97 7.58
N LEU A 57 -3.31 -0.77 6.99
CA LEU A 57 -4.28 0.25 7.38
C LEU A 57 -5.67 -0.38 7.26
N ASP A 58 -6.51 -0.19 8.28
CA ASP A 58 -7.94 -0.50 8.28
C ASP A 58 -8.54 -0.45 6.87
N VAL A 59 -8.59 -1.60 6.19
CA VAL A 59 -9.08 -1.76 4.81
C VAL A 59 -8.33 -0.88 3.80
N GLY A 60 -7.41 -1.43 3.00
CA GLY A 60 -6.62 -0.71 1.98
C GLY A 60 -7.45 0.20 1.07
N TYR A 61 -7.66 1.44 1.50
CA TYR A 61 -8.58 2.40 0.93
C TYR A 61 -7.91 3.77 1.00
N ALA A 62 -7.44 4.26 -0.14
CA ALA A 62 -7.03 5.65 -0.28
C ALA A 62 -7.95 6.33 -1.30
N GLU A 63 -8.71 7.33 -0.85
CA GLU A 63 -9.63 8.09 -1.70
C GLU A 63 -8.88 8.95 -2.72
N SER A 64 -7.62 9.25 -2.41
CA SER A 64 -6.76 10.10 -3.23
C SER A 64 -5.40 9.46 -3.51
N LEU A 65 -4.71 9.98 -4.54
CA LEU A 65 -3.32 9.61 -4.80
C LEU A 65 -2.40 10.06 -3.67
N GLU A 66 -2.72 11.17 -3.00
CA GLU A 66 -1.91 11.73 -1.91
C GLU A 66 -1.93 10.81 -0.70
N GLU A 67 -3.11 10.40 -0.25
CA GLU A 67 -3.28 9.41 0.83
C GLU A 67 -2.56 8.09 0.53
N ALA A 68 -2.67 7.60 -0.71
CA ALA A 68 -1.97 6.39 -1.12
C ALA A 68 -0.44 6.54 -1.02
N LEU A 69 0.10 7.73 -1.31
CA LEU A 69 1.52 8.01 -1.19
C LEU A 69 1.97 8.20 0.25
N GLU A 70 1.16 8.86 1.09
CA GLU A 70 1.42 9.02 2.53
C GLU A 70 1.45 7.66 3.24
N PHE A 71 0.52 6.76 2.91
CA PHE A 71 0.55 5.37 3.39
C PHE A 71 1.85 4.67 2.99
N ILE A 72 2.24 4.73 1.71
CA ILE A 72 3.49 4.10 1.25
C ILE A 72 4.67 4.68 2.00
N ASP A 73 4.71 5.98 2.26
CA ASP A 73 5.80 6.65 2.96
C ASP A 73 5.97 6.18 4.41
N GLN A 74 4.89 5.77 5.08
CA GLN A 74 4.91 5.20 6.43
C GLN A 74 5.45 3.75 6.47
N LEU A 75 5.31 2.98 5.39
CA LEU A 75 5.79 1.59 5.37
C LEU A 75 7.33 1.49 5.47
N PRO A 76 7.88 0.51 6.20
CA PRO A 76 9.31 0.26 6.17
C PRO A 76 9.77 -0.17 4.76
N SER A 77 11.06 0.06 4.46
CA SER A 77 11.64 -0.36 3.17
C SER A 77 12.16 -1.80 3.28
N LEU A 78 11.63 -2.70 2.45
CA LEU A 78 12.13 -4.08 2.30
C LEU A 78 13.31 -4.20 1.33
N LYS A 79 13.65 -3.12 0.63
CA LYS A 79 14.77 -3.09 -0.31
C LYS A 79 16.09 -3.34 0.43
N GLY A 80 16.67 -4.52 0.20
CA GLY A 80 17.92 -4.96 0.83
C GLY A 80 17.74 -5.97 1.97
N ALA A 81 16.50 -6.33 2.34
CA ALA A 81 16.22 -7.38 3.34
C ALA A 81 16.59 -8.80 2.87
N SER A 82 16.94 -8.98 1.59
CA SER A 82 17.48 -10.21 1.06
C SER A 82 18.96 -10.37 1.42
N HIS A 83 19.26 -10.55 2.72
CA HIS A 83 20.48 -11.16 3.25
C HIS A 83 20.35 -11.29 4.79
N ALA A 84 19.62 -12.32 5.23
CA ALA A 84 19.77 -12.90 6.57
C ALA A 84 19.56 -14.41 6.46
#